data_AF-A0A2E6H6H6-F1
#
_entry.id   AF-A0A2E6H6H6-F1
#
_cell.length_a   1.000
_cell.length_b   1.000
_cell.length_c   1.000
_cell.angle_alpha   90.00
_cell.angle_beta   90.00
_cell.angle_gamma   90.00
#
_symmetry.space_group_name_H-M   'P 1'
#
loop_
_entity.id
_entity.type
_entity.pdbx_description
1 polymer ?
#
loop_
_entity_poly.entity_id
_entity_poly.type
_entity_poly.pdbx_seq_one_letter_code
_entity_poly.pdbx_strand_id
1 'polypeptide(L)'
;MDSERLKNYAEKKFGHKVRRIIENPQNIINEIASASQLLLKDKIVSGLKGGYEDFLTLLRLLKAWGVGEYKEVPWRTLWLSILAVIYFVSVVDLIPDFILGVGFVDDFALITWVLGSIKADLDRFKEFENQKE
;
A
#
# COMPACT_ATOMS: atom_id res chain seq x y z
N MET A 1 -1.15 9.48 -14.56
CA MET A 1 -1.60 8.11 -14.85
C MET A 1 -3.03 7.98 -14.35
N ASP A 2 -3.96 7.68 -15.24
CA ASP A 2 -5.39 7.46 -15.00
C ASP A 2 -5.63 6.12 -14.29
N SER A 3 -6.69 6.04 -13.46
CA SER A 3 -6.99 4.87 -12.60
C SER A 3 -7.17 3.57 -13.38
N GLU A 4 -7.62 3.66 -14.63
CA GLU A 4 -7.84 2.52 -15.51
C GLU A 4 -6.52 1.94 -16.07
N ARG A 5 -5.56 2.78 -16.45
CA ARG A 5 -4.23 2.30 -16.84
C ARG A 5 -3.48 1.68 -15.68
N LEU A 6 -3.64 2.25 -14.48
CA LEU A 6 -3.09 1.69 -13.25
C LEU A 6 -3.64 0.31 -12.96
N LYS A 7 -4.96 0.16 -13.06
CA LYS A 7 -5.63 -1.13 -12.92
C LYS A 7 -5.11 -2.14 -13.95
N ASN A 8 -5.00 -1.77 -15.22
CA ASN A 8 -4.52 -2.67 -16.28
C ASN A 8 -3.04 -3.06 -16.08
N TYR A 9 -2.17 -2.13 -15.69
CA TYR A 9 -0.76 -2.42 -15.39
C TYR A 9 -0.63 -3.33 -14.16
N ALA A 10 -1.38 -3.03 -13.10
CA ALA A 10 -1.44 -3.81 -11.88
C ALA A 10 -1.97 -5.22 -12.10
N GLU A 11 -3.04 -5.37 -12.86
CA GLU A 11 -3.61 -6.67 -13.22
C GLU A 11 -2.62 -7.50 -14.05
N LYS A 12 -1.96 -6.87 -15.03
CA LYS A 12 -0.97 -7.57 -15.87
C LYS A 12 0.28 -7.98 -15.10
N LYS A 13 0.78 -7.13 -14.21
CA LYS A 13 2.05 -7.34 -13.49
C LYS A 13 1.90 -8.09 -12.17
N PHE A 14 0.80 -7.85 -11.45
CA PHE A 14 0.56 -8.32 -10.09
C PHE A 14 -0.78 -9.04 -9.91
N GLY A 15 -1.58 -9.23 -10.96
CA GLY A 15 -2.95 -9.73 -10.86
C GLY A 15 -3.07 -11.05 -10.10
N HIS A 16 -2.13 -11.97 -10.28
CA HIS A 16 -2.13 -13.25 -9.56
C HIS A 16 -1.87 -13.09 -8.05
N LYS A 17 -1.08 -12.08 -7.65
CA LYS A 17 -0.77 -11.78 -6.25
C LYS A 17 -1.94 -11.06 -5.59
N VAL A 18 -2.50 -10.05 -6.27
CA VAL A 18 -3.68 -9.32 -5.77
C VAL A 18 -4.90 -10.25 -5.65
N ARG A 19 -5.15 -11.09 -6.66
CA ARG A 19 -6.25 -12.06 -6.64
C ARG A 19 -6.13 -13.02 -5.47
N ARG A 20 -4.93 -13.55 -5.19
CA ARG A 20 -4.69 -14.43 -4.02
C ARG A 20 -4.98 -13.76 -2.68
N ILE A 21 -4.71 -12.46 -2.56
CA ILE A 21 -5.01 -11.70 -1.35
C ILE A 21 -6.51 -11.48 -1.20
N ILE A 22 -7.21 -11.24 -2.29
CA ILE A 22 -8.67 -11.03 -2.24
C ILE A 22 -9.40 -12.34 -1.95
N GLU A 23 -8.96 -13.45 -2.55
CA GLU A 23 -9.53 -14.78 -2.30
C GLU A 23 -9.21 -15.29 -0.89
N ASN A 24 -8.05 -14.90 -0.34
CA ASN A 24 -7.68 -15.20 1.05
C ASN A 24 -7.03 -13.97 1.70
N PRO A 25 -7.83 -13.12 2.39
CA PRO A 25 -7.39 -11.86 3.00
C PRO A 25 -6.21 -11.98 3.95
N GLN A 26 -6.00 -13.13 4.60
CA GLN A 26 -4.86 -13.31 5.50
C GLN A 26 -3.50 -13.24 4.79
N ASN A 27 -3.46 -13.49 3.48
CA ASN A 27 -2.24 -13.39 2.69
C ASN A 27 -1.64 -11.97 2.68
N ILE A 28 -2.43 -10.94 2.99
CA ILE A 28 -1.91 -9.55 3.04
C ILE A 28 -0.92 -9.35 4.20
N ILE A 29 -0.97 -10.18 5.25
CA ILE A 29 -0.13 -10.04 6.45
C ILE A 29 1.35 -10.14 6.09
N ASN A 30 1.71 -11.04 5.17
CA ASN A 30 3.09 -11.20 4.72
C ASN A 30 3.59 -9.94 3.99
N GLU A 31 2.74 -9.36 3.14
CA GLU A 31 3.08 -8.13 2.41
C GLU A 31 3.19 -6.93 3.35
N ILE A 32 2.34 -6.85 4.37
CA ILE A 32 2.42 -5.82 5.41
C ILE A 32 3.72 -5.97 6.21
N ALA A 33 4.12 -7.20 6.57
CA ALA A 33 5.36 -7.46 7.29
C ALA A 33 6.57 -7.03 6.46
N SER A 34 6.62 -7.41 5.17
CA SER A 34 7.64 -6.94 4.22
C SER A 34 7.65 -5.42 4.15
N ALA A 35 6.51 -4.78 3.90
CA ALA A 35 6.42 -3.32 3.83
C ALA A 35 6.93 -2.64 5.12
N SER A 36 6.56 -3.18 6.28
CA SER A 36 6.99 -2.65 7.59
C SER A 36 8.50 -2.72 7.77
N GLN A 37 9.15 -3.81 7.35
CA GLN A 37 10.62 -3.91 7.38
C GLN A 37 11.30 -2.89 6.46
N LEU A 38 10.69 -2.58 5.32
CA LEU A 38 11.23 -1.62 4.36
C LEU A 38 11.12 -0.17 4.87
N LEU A 39 10.08 0.14 5.64
CA LEU A 39 9.90 1.43 6.29
C LEU A 39 10.93 1.70 7.41
N LEU A 40 11.72 0.71 7.83
CA LEU A 40 12.86 0.93 8.75
C LEU A 40 14.06 1.58 8.06
N LYS A 41 14.06 1.68 6.72
CA LYS A 41 15.15 2.27 5.95
C LYS A 41 14.91 3.78 5.78
N ASP A 42 15.79 4.62 6.30
CA ASP A 42 15.66 6.10 6.27
C ASP A 42 15.41 6.68 4.87
N LYS A 43 16.06 6.13 3.84
CA LYS A 43 15.88 6.57 2.44
C LYS A 43 14.44 6.35 1.95
N ILE A 44 13.79 5.28 2.41
CA ILE A 44 12.41 4.94 2.04
C ILE A 44 11.44 5.91 2.72
N VAL A 45 11.62 6.15 4.03
CA VAL A 45 10.83 7.13 4.79
C VAL A 45 10.96 8.52 4.18
N SER A 46 12.19 8.93 3.85
CA SER A 46 12.47 10.22 3.20
C SER A 46 11.80 10.33 1.82
N GLY A 47 11.73 9.22 1.07
CA GLY A 47 11.08 9.16 -0.25
C GLY A 47 9.56 9.30 -0.17
N LEU A 48 8.94 8.76 0.88
CA LEU A 48 7.49 8.88 1.12
C LEU A 48 7.05 10.28 1.57
N LYS A 49 7.98 11.13 2.01
CA LYS A 49 7.72 12.52 2.47
C LYS A 49 6.50 12.56 3.41
N GLY A 50 5.56 13.49 3.19
CA GLY A 50 4.33 13.64 3.99
C GLY A 50 3.31 12.50 3.86
N GLY A 51 3.54 11.51 2.99
CA GLY A 51 2.68 10.32 2.85
C GLY A 51 3.00 9.18 3.81
N TYR A 52 4.08 9.28 4.61
CA TYR A 52 4.52 8.21 5.51
C TYR A 52 3.43 7.79 6.51
N GLU A 53 2.82 8.74 7.22
CA GLU A 53 1.78 8.46 8.21
C GLU A 53 0.51 7.84 7.60
N ASP A 54 0.12 8.32 6.42
CA ASP A 54 -1.02 7.76 5.71
C ASP A 54 -0.70 6.36 5.16
N PHE A 55 0.56 6.09 4.80
CA PHE A 55 1.00 4.75 4.43
C PHE A 55 0.97 3.78 5.62
N LEU A 56 1.42 4.22 6.81
CA LEU A 56 1.28 3.44 8.04
C LEU A 56 -0.20 3.14 8.35
N THR A 57 -1.07 4.14 8.20
CA THR A 57 -2.51 3.98 8.36
C THR A 57 -3.07 2.95 7.37
N LEU A 58 -2.65 3.01 6.12
CA LEU A 58 -3.02 2.06 5.08
C LEU A 58 -2.64 0.62 5.47
N LEU A 59 -1.43 0.40 6.01
CA LEU A 59 -1.01 -0.91 6.50
C LEU A 59 -1.90 -1.41 7.64
N ARG A 60 -2.26 -0.54 8.59
CA ARG A 60 -3.19 -0.90 9.68
C ARG A 60 -4.59 -1.23 9.16
N LEU A 61 -5.10 -0.44 8.21
CA LEU A 61 -6.39 -0.69 7.56
C LEU A 61 -6.41 -2.07 6.90
N LEU A 62 -5.39 -2.40 6.09
CA LEU A 62 -5.31 -3.70 5.43
C LEU A 62 -5.15 -4.85 6.42
N LYS A 63 -4.42 -4.65 7.53
CA LYS A 63 -4.32 -5.65 8.60
C LYS A 63 -5.69 -5.91 9.21
N ALA A 64 -6.39 -4.86 9.64
CA ALA A 64 -7.72 -4.94 10.24
C ALA A 64 -8.74 -5.59 9.29
N TRP A 65 -8.66 -5.26 7.99
CA TRP A 65 -9.45 -5.92 6.96
C TRP A 65 -9.10 -7.41 6.80
N GLY A 66 -7.80 -7.74 6.73
CA GLY A 66 -7.30 -9.11 6.54
C GLY A 66 -7.67 -10.06 7.69
N VAL A 67 -7.71 -9.55 8.93
CA VAL A 67 -8.16 -10.31 10.11
C VAL A 67 -9.67 -10.23 10.36
N GLY A 68 -10.39 -9.42 9.58
CA GLY A 68 -11.84 -9.29 9.64
C GLY A 68 -12.39 -8.31 10.69
N GLU A 69 -11.53 -7.52 11.33
CA GLU A 69 -11.91 -6.49 12.30
C GLU A 69 -12.53 -5.24 11.68
N TYR A 70 -12.20 -4.93 10.42
CA TYR A 70 -12.73 -3.77 9.71
C TYR A 70 -13.09 -4.15 8.26
N LYS A 71 -14.40 -4.32 7.98
CA LYS A 71 -14.89 -4.73 6.66
C LYS A 71 -15.57 -3.61 5.87
N GLU A 72 -15.74 -2.43 6.47
CA GLU A 72 -16.40 -1.27 5.86
C GLU A 72 -15.48 -0.47 4.92
N VAL A 73 -14.62 -1.17 4.19
CA VAL A 73 -13.68 -0.55 3.25
C VAL A 73 -14.32 -0.53 1.85
N PRO A 74 -14.42 0.63 1.19
CA PRO A 74 -14.85 0.69 -0.21
C PRO A 74 -13.96 -0.18 -1.09
N TRP A 75 -14.56 -0.91 -2.03
CA TRP A 75 -13.83 -1.85 -2.90
C TRP A 75 -12.66 -1.19 -3.64
N ARG A 76 -12.86 0.02 -4.16
CA ARG A 76 -11.81 0.81 -4.81
C ARG A 76 -10.62 1.05 -3.88
N THR A 77 -10.90 1.43 -2.64
CA THR A 77 -9.87 1.72 -1.63
C THR A 77 -9.13 0.46 -1.23
N LEU A 78 -9.83 -0.64 -1.03
CA LEU A 78 -9.21 -1.93 -0.76
C LEU A 78 -8.23 -2.33 -1.88
N TRP A 79 -8.65 -2.24 -3.13
CA TRP A 79 -7.80 -2.56 -4.28
C TRP A 79 -6.58 -1.66 -4.40
N LEU A 80 -6.78 -0.35 -4.29
CA LEU A 80 -5.68 0.62 -4.36
C LEU A 80 -4.69 0.42 -3.22
N SER A 81 -5.17 0.11 -2.01
CA SER A 81 -4.33 -0.19 -0.86
C SER A 81 -3.50 -1.45 -1.07
N ILE A 82 -4.11 -2.55 -1.51
CA ILE A 82 -3.38 -3.80 -1.81
C ILE A 82 -2.34 -3.56 -2.90
N LEU A 83 -2.70 -2.81 -3.96
CA LEU A 83 -1.79 -2.47 -5.04
C LEU A 83 -0.61 -1.63 -4.52
N ALA A 84 -0.86 -0.62 -3.68
CA ALA A 84 0.18 0.22 -3.12
C ALA A 84 1.19 -0.58 -2.30
N VAL A 85 0.73 -1.52 -1.46
CA VAL A 85 1.61 -2.39 -0.68
C VAL A 85 2.42 -3.32 -1.56
N ILE A 86 1.78 -4.01 -2.52
CA ILE A 86 2.50 -4.92 -3.43
C ILE A 86 3.52 -4.15 -4.26
N TYR A 87 3.15 -2.98 -4.79
CA TYR A 87 4.05 -2.13 -5.55
C TYR A 87 5.24 -1.72 -4.68
N PHE A 88 4.98 -1.19 -3.49
CA PHE A 88 6.01 -0.76 -2.55
C PHE A 88 6.98 -1.90 -2.19
N VAL A 89 6.47 -3.09 -1.85
CA VAL A 89 7.31 -4.26 -1.56
C VAL A 89 8.12 -4.65 -2.80
N SER A 90 7.49 -4.69 -3.97
CA SER A 90 8.15 -5.07 -5.22
C SER A 90 9.27 -4.09 -5.63
N VAL A 91 9.08 -2.79 -5.43
CA VAL A 91 10.10 -1.78 -5.74
C VAL A 91 11.34 -2.04 -4.89
N VAL A 92 11.20 -2.44 -3.62
CA VAL A 92 12.37 -2.65 -2.76
C VAL A 92 13.07 -3.99 -2.97
N ASP A 93 12.39 -5.02 -3.50
CA ASP A 93 13.07 -6.22 -4.01
C ASP A 93 13.95 -5.90 -5.24
N LEU A 94 13.63 -4.83 -5.99
CA LEU A 94 14.43 -4.27 -7.09
C LEU A 94 15.53 -3.29 -6.63
N ILE A 95 15.50 -2.83 -5.37
CA ILE A 95 16.47 -1.87 -4.82
C ILE A 95 17.91 -2.41 -4.65
N PRO A 96 18.23 -3.71 -4.46
CA PRO A 96 19.62 -4.15 -4.32
C PRO A 96 20.51 -3.68 -5.48
N ASP A 97 19.97 -3.63 -6.70
CA ASP A 97 20.69 -3.23 -7.91
C ASP A 97 20.49 -1.75 -8.31
N PHE A 98 19.46 -1.06 -7.78
CA PHE A 98 19.08 0.30 -8.20
C PHE A 98 19.76 1.43 -7.41
N ILE A 99 20.39 1.14 -6.27
CA ILE A 99 21.10 2.15 -5.46
C ILE A 99 22.26 2.82 -6.22
N LEU A 100 22.71 2.24 -7.33
CA LEU A 100 23.76 2.79 -8.20
C LEU A 100 23.26 3.77 -9.28
N GLY A 101 21.94 4.00 -9.45
CA GLY A 101 21.38 4.82 -10.54
C GLY A 101 20.22 5.72 -10.11
N VAL A 102 20.25 6.98 -10.54
CA VAL A 102 19.27 8.03 -10.22
C VAL A 102 17.85 7.64 -10.67
N GLY A 103 16.89 7.43 -9.74
CA GLY A 103 15.49 7.23 -10.15
C GLY A 103 14.39 7.04 -9.11
N PHE A 104 14.58 7.39 -7.83
CA PHE A 104 13.59 7.11 -6.77
C PHE A 104 12.27 7.92 -6.87
N VAL A 105 12.26 9.05 -7.60
CA VAL A 105 11.17 10.04 -7.51
C VAL A 105 9.89 9.60 -8.21
N ASP A 106 9.99 8.86 -9.32
CA ASP A 106 8.81 8.46 -10.12
C ASP A 106 8.00 7.32 -9.45
N ASP A 107 8.68 6.44 -8.71
CA ASP A 107 8.05 5.32 -8.00
C ASP A 107 7.22 5.76 -6.78
N PHE A 108 7.71 6.74 -6.02
CA PHE A 108 6.98 7.26 -4.85
C PHE A 108 5.77 8.11 -5.26
N ALA A 109 5.77 8.73 -6.45
CA ALA A 109 4.66 9.53 -6.94
C ALA A 109 3.36 8.70 -7.05
N LEU A 110 3.47 7.43 -7.46
CA LEU A 110 2.33 6.53 -7.49
C LEU A 110 1.76 6.28 -6.09
N ILE A 111 2.62 5.97 -5.12
CA ILE A 111 2.19 5.69 -3.75
C ILE A 111 1.53 6.93 -3.15
N THR A 112 2.15 8.10 -3.28
CA THR A 112 1.58 9.36 -2.81
C THR A 112 0.23 9.67 -3.48
N TRP A 113 0.10 9.41 -4.79
CA TRP A 113 -1.18 9.57 -5.48
C TRP A 113 -2.25 8.62 -4.95
N VAL A 114 -1.91 7.33 -4.71
CA VAL A 114 -2.84 6.37 -4.13
C VAL A 114 -3.31 6.86 -2.76
N LEU A 115 -2.38 7.23 -1.88
CA LEU A 115 -2.70 7.74 -0.53
C LEU A 115 -3.62 8.95 -0.58
N GLY A 116 -3.34 9.91 -1.46
CA GLY A 116 -4.22 11.06 -1.68
C GLY A 116 -5.61 10.68 -2.18
N SER A 117 -5.70 9.67 -3.05
CA SER A 117 -6.98 9.22 -3.63
C SER A 117 -7.89 8.47 -2.64
N ILE A 118 -7.32 7.88 -1.58
CA ILE A 118 -8.05 7.13 -0.55
C ILE A 118 -8.10 7.84 0.80
N LYS A 119 -7.62 9.09 0.87
CA LYS A 119 -7.41 9.83 2.12
C LYS A 119 -8.63 9.87 3.02
N ALA A 120 -9.81 10.13 2.45
CA ALA A 120 -11.07 10.15 3.19
C ALA A 120 -11.41 8.80 3.85
N ASP A 121 -11.08 7.69 3.22
CA ASP A 121 -11.33 6.36 3.78
C ASP A 121 -10.28 5.98 4.84
N LEU A 122 -9.03 6.45 4.69
CA LEU A 122 -8.02 6.34 5.74
C LEU A 122 -8.43 7.13 6.99
N ASP A 123 -9.00 8.32 6.83
CA ASP A 123 -9.45 9.14 7.94
C ASP A 123 -10.66 8.50 8.65
N ARG A 124 -11.61 7.92 7.91
CA ARG A 124 -12.69 7.10 8.51
C ARG A 124 -12.16 5.89 9.27
N PHE A 125 -11.12 5.24 8.76
CA PHE A 125 -10.50 4.12 9.48
C PHE A 125 -9.84 4.58 10.78
N LYS A 126 -9.16 5.74 10.78
CA LYS A 126 -8.62 6.34 12.03
C LYS A 126 -9.72 6.65 13.04
N GLU A 127 -10.87 7.15 12.60
CA GLU A 127 -12.03 7.37 13.47
C GLU A 127 -12.53 6.07 14.11
N PHE A 128 -12.58 4.98 13.34
CA PHE A 128 -12.90 3.66 13.85
C PHE A 128 -11.87 3.15 14.87
N GLU A 129 -10.57 3.34 14.63
CA GLU A 129 -9.52 2.98 15.59
C GLU A 129 -9.69 3.74 16.90
N ASN A 130 -9.97 5.06 16.85
CA ASN A 130 -10.16 5.90 18.02
C ASN A 130 -11.42 5.55 18.84
N GLN A 131 -12.42 4.91 18.23
CA GLN A 131 -13.64 4.46 18.94
C GLN A 131 -13.46 3.11 19.65
N LYS A 132 -12.38 2.38 19.36
CA LYS A 132 -12.03 1.11 20.01
C LYS A 132 -11.15 1.27 21.25
N GLU A 133 -10.53 2.44 21.46
CA GLU A 133 -9.81 2.82 22.68
C GLU A 133 -10.76 3.32 23.77
#